data_AF-A0A956JQQ6-F1
#
_entry.id   AF-A0A956JQQ6-F1
#
_cell.length_a   1.000
_cell.length_b   1.000
_cell.length_c   1.000
_cell.angle_alpha   90.00
_cell.angle_beta   90.00
_cell.angle_gamma   90.00
#
_symmetry.space_group_name_H-M   'P 1'
#
loop_
_entity.id
_entity.type
_entity.pdbx_description
1 polymer ?
#
loop_
_entity_poly.entity_id
_entity_poly.type
_entity_poly.pdbx_seq_one_letter_code
_entity_poly.pdbx_strand_id
1 'polypeptide(L)' 'TLKELERAHIVRALELTGGRVSGDKGAAKLLDINPKTLESRMKRLGINRDKSFSS' A
#
# COMPACT_ATOMS: atom_id res chain seq x y z
N THR A 1 -17.87 0.33 1.48
CA THR A 1 -17.81 -1.11 1.12
C THR A 1 -16.44 -1.70 1.51
N LEU A 2 -16.33 -3.02 1.69
CA LEU A 2 -15.10 -3.71 2.15
C LEU A 2 -13.83 -3.31 1.35
N LYS A 3 -13.99 -3.02 0.05
CA LYS A 3 -12.90 -2.58 -0.84
C LYS A 3 -12.32 -1.21 -0.48
N GLU A 4 -13.16 -0.29 0.00
CA GLU A 4 -12.72 1.07 0.38
C GLU A 4 -11.90 1.04 1.66
N LEU A 5 -12.29 0.22 2.63
CA LEU A 5 -11.51 -0.02 3.84
C LEU A 5 -10.16 -0.67 3.51
N GLU A 6 -10.14 -1.68 2.64
CA GLU A 6 -8.90 -2.32 2.18
C GLU A 6 -7.97 -1.29 1.49
N ARG A 7 -8.54 -0.44 0.62
CA ARG A 7 -7.79 0.65 -0.03
C ARG A 7 -7.24 1.63 1.00
N ALA A 8 -8.05 2.10 1.94
CA ALA A 8 -7.63 3.06 2.96
C ALA A 8 -6.51 2.49 3.85
N HIS A 9 -6.59 1.21 4.21
CA HIS A 9 -5.53 0.51 4.96
C HIS A 9 -4.21 0.49 4.18
N ILE A 10 -4.26 0.13 2.89
CA ILE A 10 -3.06 0.08 2.04
C ILE A 10 -2.48 1.48 1.84
N VAL A 11 -3.32 2.48 1.57
CA VAL A 11 -2.88 3.87 1.39
C VAL A 11 -2.22 4.38 2.67
N ARG A 12 -2.84 4.20 3.84
CA ARG A 12 -2.24 4.62 5.12
C ARG A 12 -0.90 3.93 5.39
N ALA A 13 -0.80 2.63 5.12
CA ALA A 13 0.46 1.91 5.26
C ALA A 13 1.54 2.44 4.31
N LEU A 14 1.18 2.79 3.07
CA LEU A 14 2.09 3.44 2.13
C LEU A 14 2.47 4.83 2.61
N GLU A 15 1.54 5.60 3.19
CA GLU A 15 1.84 6.93 3.72
C GLU A 15 2.87 6.88 4.85
N LEU A 16 2.69 5.93 5.78
CA LEU A 16 3.63 5.71 6.87
C LEU A 16 5.04 5.29 6.40
N THR A 17 5.14 4.70 5.20
CA THR A 17 6.43 4.25 4.63
C THR A 17 7.00 5.16 3.56
N GLY A 18 6.29 6.25 3.23
CA GLY A 18 6.67 7.17 2.14
C GLY A 18 6.56 6.52 0.75
N GLY A 19 5.56 5.68 0.54
CA GLY A 19 5.30 5.02 -0.75
C GLY A 19 6.09 3.73 -0.98
N ARG A 20 6.80 3.22 0.04
CA ARG A 20 7.51 1.93 -0.06
C ARG A 20 6.53 0.78 0.11
N VAL A 21 6.46 -0.09 -0.90
CA VAL A 21 5.69 -1.33 -0.87
C VAL A 21 6.51 -2.47 -0.25
N SER A 22 7.78 -2.57 -0.63
CA SER A 22 8.72 -3.65 -0.33
C SER A 22 9.90 -3.18 0.55
N GLY A 23 10.59 -4.16 1.16
CA GLY A 23 11.73 -3.94 2.07
C GLY A 23 11.36 -3.94 3.55
N ASP A 24 12.35 -3.82 4.44
CA ASP A 24 12.15 -3.87 5.90
C ASP A 24 11.25 -2.76 6.43
N LYS A 25 11.21 -1.61 5.75
CA LYS A 25 10.30 -0.49 6.04
C LYS A 25 9.18 -0.34 5.00
N GLY A 26 8.81 -1.43 4.32
CA GLY A 26 7.73 -1.43 3.33
C GLY A 26 6.34 -1.55 3.95
N ALA A 27 5.33 -1.04 3.26
CA ALA A 27 3.92 -1.11 3.67
C ALA A 27 3.46 -2.57 3.79
N ALA A 28 4.06 -3.48 3.04
CA ALA A 28 3.81 -4.91 3.16
C ALA A 28 4.21 -5.45 4.53
N LYS A 29 5.33 -4.96 5.09
CA LYS A 29 5.80 -5.33 6.43
C LYS A 29 4.88 -4.75 7.51
N LEU A 30 4.44 -3.50 7.35
CA LEU A 30 3.46 -2.90 8.26
C LEU A 30 2.11 -3.61 8.27
N LEU A 31 1.69 -4.12 7.11
CA LEU A 31 0.46 -4.88 6.94
C LEU A 31 0.63 -6.37 7.25
N ASP A 32 1.83 -6.81 7.65
CA ASP A 32 2.21 -8.21 7.87
C ASP A 32 1.79 -9.14 6.72
N ILE A 33 2.01 -8.69 5.48
CA ILE A 33 1.73 -9.47 4.28
C ILE A 33 2.94 -9.51 3.36
N ASN A 34 2.95 -10.50 2.47
CA ASN A 34 3.98 -10.62 1.47
C ASN A 34 3.94 -9.40 0.52
N PRO A 35 5.07 -8.75 0.20
CA PRO A 35 5.10 -7.60 -0.71
C PRO A 35 4.49 -7.91 -2.07
N LYS A 36 4.65 -9.14 -2.57
CA LYS A 36 4.01 -9.61 -3.81
C LYS A 36 2.48 -9.58 -3.74
N THR A 37 1.92 -9.93 -2.58
CA THR A 37 0.48 -9.90 -2.32
C THR A 37 -0.02 -8.46 -2.25
N LEU A 38 0.72 -7.58 -1.57
CA LEU A 38 0.39 -6.17 -1.49
C LEU A 38 0.39 -5.54 -2.89
N GLU A 39 1.41 -5.81 -3.71
CA GLU A 39 1.48 -5.33 -5.09
C GLU A 39 0.27 -5.75 -5.93
N SER A 40 -0.15 -7.02 -5.82
CA SER A 40 -1.31 -7.53 -6.56
C SER A 40 -2.60 -6.83 -6.11
N ARG A 41 -2.78 -6.61 -4.80
CA ARG A 41 -3.92 -5.84 -4.26
C ARG A 41 -3.89 -4.38 -4.71
N MET A 42 -2.73 -3.73 -4.67
CA MET A 42 -2.56 -2.36 -5.16
C MET A 42 -2.93 -2.25 -6.63
N LYS A 43 -2.48 -3.18 -7.47
CA LYS A 43 -2.80 -3.21 -8.90
C LYS A 43 -4.30 -3.43 -9.13
N ARG A 44 -4.93 -4.31 -8.35
CA ARG A 44 -6.38 -4.57 -8.39
C ARG A 44 -7.22 -3.37 -7.94
N LEU A 45 -6.72 -2.60 -6.97
CA LEU A 45 -7.39 -1.43 -6.39
C LEU A 45 -7.00 -0.11 -7.10
N GLY A 46 -6.11 -0.15 -8.09
CA GLY A 46 -5.61 1.04 -8.79
C GLY A 46 -4.80 1.99 -7.90
N ILE A 47 -4.14 1.47 -6.86
CA ILE A 47 -3.33 2.26 -5.93
C ILE A 47 -1.95 2.48 -6.55
N ASN A 48 -1.62 3.74 -6.84
CA ASN A 48 -0.32 4.12 -7.36
C ASN A 48 0.48 4.88 -6.29
N ARG A 49 1.67 4.36 -5.99
CA ARG A 49 2.65 4.93 -5.07
C ARG A 49 3.18 6.30 -5.51
N ASP A 50 3.10 6.63 -6.80
CA ASP A 50 3.65 7.86 -7.37
C ASP A 50 2.74 9.09 -7.15
N LYS A 51 1.42 8.89 -7.11
CA LYS A 51 0.45 10.00 -7.08
C LYS A 51 0.09 10.56 -5.70
N SER A 52 0.46 9.87 -4.62
CA SER A 52 -0.06 10.21 -3.28
C SER A 52 0.86 11.12 -2.47
N PHE A 53 2.09 11.40 -2.94
CA PHE A 53 3.13 12.08 -2.17
C PHE A 53 3.64 13.40 -2.78
N SER A 54 3.06 13.87 -3.89
CA SER A 54 3.51 15.08 -4.59
C SER A 54 2.65 16.31 -4.31
N SER A 55 2.06 16.45 -3.12
CA SER A 55 1.29 17.64 -2.72
C SER A 55 1.91 18.31 -1.52
#